data_AF-A0EZT7-F1
#
_entry.id   AF-A0EZT7-F1
#
_cell.length_a   1.000
_cell.length_b   1.000
_cell.length_c   1.000
_cell.angle_alpha   90.00
_cell.angle_beta   90.00
_cell.angle_gamma   90.00
#
_symmetry.space_group_name_H-M   'P 1'
#
loop_
_entity.id
_entity.type
_entity.pdbx_description
1 polymer ?
#
loop_
_entity_poly.entity_id
_entity_poly.type
_entity_poly.pdbx_seq_one_letter_code
_entity_poly.pdbx_strand_id
1 'polypeptide(L)' 'QCYRDMGARHRARAHSIQIMKVQIIAANKCRRPAIKQFHDSKIKFPLPHRVLRRQHKPRFTTKR' A
#
# COMPACT_ATOMS: atom_id res chain seq x y z
N GLN A 1 -5.86 -6.54 -0.96
CA GLN A 1 -4.47 -6.31 -0.47
C GLN A 1 -3.82 -7.61 0.03
N CYS A 2 -4.48 -8.41 0.89
CA CYS A 2 -3.95 -9.65 1.47
C CYS A 2 -3.26 -10.60 0.47
N TYR A 3 -3.93 -11.04 -0.60
CA TYR A 3 -3.33 -11.95 -1.60
C TYR A 3 -2.02 -11.41 -2.22
N ARG A 4 -1.95 -10.11 -2.51
CA ARG A 4 -0.73 -9.48 -3.06
C ARG A 4 0.40 -9.41 -2.03
N ASP A 5 0.08 -9.13 -0.76
CA ASP A 5 1.06 -9.09 0.34
C ASP A 5 1.63 -10.48 0.63
N MET A 6 0.76 -11.51 0.66
CA MET A 6 1.17 -12.91 0.83
C MET A 6 2.04 -13.41 -0.34
N GLY A 7 1.69 -13.06 -1.58
CA GLY A 7 2.52 -13.36 -2.75
C GLY A 7 3.87 -12.63 -2.71
N ALA A 8 3.89 -11.35 -2.34
CA ALA A 8 5.11 -10.55 -2.30
C ALA A 8 6.09 -11.00 -1.20
N ARG A 9 5.59 -11.32 0.00
CA ARG A 9 6.43 -11.68 1.15
C ARG A 9 6.77 -13.16 1.24
N HIS A 10 5.86 -14.02 0.82
CA HIS A 10 5.95 -15.47 1.06
C HIS A 10 5.83 -16.31 -0.22
N ARG A 11 5.72 -15.68 -1.40
CA ARG A 11 5.53 -16.37 -2.70
C ARG A 11 4.30 -17.30 -2.74
N ALA A 12 3.33 -17.08 -1.84
CA ALA A 12 2.09 -17.85 -1.81
C ALA A 12 1.18 -17.45 -2.98
N ARG A 13 0.63 -18.45 -3.68
CA ARG A 13 -0.31 -18.25 -4.79
C ARG A 13 -1.74 -18.19 -4.26
N ALA A 14 -2.66 -17.61 -5.05
CA ALA A 14 -4.04 -17.46 -4.60
C ALA A 14 -4.71 -18.81 -4.26
N HIS A 15 -4.46 -19.85 -5.06
CA HIS A 15 -5.01 -21.19 -4.82
C HIS A 15 -4.45 -21.88 -3.56
N SER A 16 -3.30 -21.44 -3.04
CA SER A 16 -2.71 -22.00 -1.82
C SER A 16 -3.12 -21.24 -0.56
N ILE A 17 -3.91 -20.17 -0.67
CA ILE A 17 -4.31 -19.31 0.46
C ILE A 17 -5.79 -19.54 0.77
N GLN A 18 -6.08 -19.93 2.00
CA GLN A 18 -7.44 -20.09 2.51
C GLN A 18 -7.76 -18.97 3.50
N ILE A 19 -8.88 -18.27 3.31
CA ILE A 19 -9.34 -17.21 4.21
C ILE A 19 -10.44 -17.76 5.09
N MET A 20 -10.17 -17.92 6.39
CA MET A 20 -11.12 -18.52 7.32
C MET A 20 -12.09 -17.50 7.93
N LYS A 21 -11.60 -16.30 8.27
CA LYS A 21 -12.40 -15.24 8.89
C LYS A 21 -11.85 -13.87 8.53
N VAL A 22 -12.76 -12.93 8.30
CA VAL A 22 -12.48 -11.51 8.15
C VAL A 22 -13.45 -10.74 9.03
N GLN A 23 -12.95 -9.74 9.74
CA GLN A 23 -13.79 -8.87 10.58
C GLN A 23 -13.23 -7.46 10.59
N ILE A 24 -14.13 -6.49 10.75
CA ILE A 24 -13.76 -5.09 10.98
C ILE A 24 -13.26 -4.96 12.42
N ILE A 25 -12.17 -4.22 12.62
CA ILE A 25 -11.53 -4.03 13.92
C ILE A 25 -11.53 -2.53 14.24
N ALA A 26 -11.95 -2.17 15.46
CA ALA A 26 -11.88 -0.80 15.96
C ALA A 26 -10.42 -0.33 16.13
N ALA A 27 -10.17 0.98 15.97
CA ALA A 27 -8.82 1.55 15.96
C ALA A 27 -7.99 1.20 17.21
N ASN A 28 -8.63 1.16 18.38
CA ASN A 28 -7.99 0.80 19.65
C ASN A 28 -7.52 -0.67 19.73
N LYS A 29 -8.15 -1.57 18.96
CA LYS A 29 -7.85 -3.01 18.94
C LYS A 29 -6.86 -3.40 17.82
N CYS A 30 -6.46 -2.46 16.96
CA CYS A 30 -5.44 -2.71 15.95
C CYS A 30 -4.09 -3.07 16.62
N ARG A 31 -3.38 -4.08 16.12
CA ARG A 31 -2.07 -4.51 16.68
C ARG A 31 -0.86 -4.03 15.88
N ARG A 32 -0.97 -3.91 14.56
CA ARG A 32 0.17 -3.66 13.66
C ARG A 32 0.55 -2.17 13.63
N PRO A 33 1.82 -1.79 13.87
CA PRO A 33 2.23 -0.38 13.92
C PRO A 33 2.03 0.35 12.59
N ALA A 34 2.25 -0.33 11.46
CA ALA A 34 2.01 0.21 10.12
C ALA A 34 0.56 0.64 9.85
N ILE A 35 -0.40 0.08 10.61
CA ILE A 35 -1.81 0.50 10.57
C ILE A 35 -2.05 1.61 11.59
N LYS A 36 -1.53 1.44 12.81
CA LYS A 36 -1.69 2.40 13.92
C LYS A 36 -1.21 3.81 13.57
N GLN A 37 -0.11 3.94 12.82
CA GLN A 37 0.43 5.25 12.42
C GLN A 37 -0.55 6.13 11.63
N PHE A 38 -1.59 5.54 11.01
CA PHE A 38 -2.60 6.28 10.26
C PHE A 38 -3.85 6.64 11.10
N HIS A 39 -3.90 6.23 12.37
CA HIS A 39 -5.00 6.55 13.28
C HIS A 39 -4.77 7.90 13.98
N ASP A 40 -4.76 8.98 13.20
CA ASP A 40 -4.70 10.35 13.72
C ASP A 40 -5.70 11.25 12.96
N SER A 41 -6.54 11.96 13.73
CA SER A 41 -7.56 12.88 13.19
C SER A 41 -6.98 14.08 12.45
N LYS A 42 -5.74 14.47 12.75
CA LYS A 42 -5.06 15.63 12.14
C LYS A 42 -3.91 15.21 11.22
N ILE A 43 -3.89 13.96 10.78
CA ILE A 43 -2.80 13.43 9.97
C ILE A 43 -2.62 14.25 8.68
N LYS A 44 -1.38 14.69 8.43
CA LYS A 44 -1.00 15.43 7.23
C LYS A 44 0.43 15.09 6.87
N PHE A 45 0.67 14.79 5.59
CA PHE A 45 2.01 14.52 5.09
C PHE A 45 2.17 15.08 3.66
N PRO A 46 3.35 15.63 3.31
CA PRO A 46 3.66 15.99 1.94
C PRO A 46 3.95 14.74 1.09
N LEU A 47 3.95 14.90 -0.23
CA LEU A 47 4.51 13.91 -1.16
C LEU A 47 5.91 14.38 -1.55
N PRO A 48 6.98 13.89 -0.89
CA PRO A 48 8.33 14.49 -1.00
C PRO A 48 8.95 14.35 -2.39
N HIS A 49 8.67 13.26 -3.09
CA HIS A 49 9.21 13.00 -4.41
C HIS A 49 8.10 12.56 -5.37
N ARG A 50 7.94 13.28 -6.48
CA ARG A 50 6.93 13.00 -7.50
C ARG A 50 7.59 12.62 -8.82
N VAL A 51 7.48 11.34 -9.18
CA VAL A 51 8.00 10.83 -10.47
C VAL A 51 6.99 11.09 -11.58
N LEU A 52 7.44 11.70 -12.68
CA LEU A 52 6.64 11.83 -13.90
C LEU A 52 6.42 10.44 -14.51
N ARG A 53 5.16 9.99 -14.60
CA ARG A 53 4.82 8.67 -15.17
C ARG A 53 4.72 8.67 -16.70
N ARG A 54 4.40 9.80 -17.32
CA ARG A 54 4.22 9.93 -18.78
C ARG A 54 5.54 10.16 -19.50
N GLN A 55 6.47 9.22 -19.36
CA GLN A 55 7.82 9.34 -19.89
C GLN A 55 7.89 9.30 -21.43
N HIS A 56 6.86 8.76 -22.09
CA HIS A 56 6.81 8.63 -23.56
C HIS A 56 5.95 9.71 -24.24
N LYS A 57 5.53 10.75 -23.51
CA LYS A 57 4.73 11.87 -24.05
C LYS A 57 5.21 13.20 -23.45
N PRO A 58 6.21 13.88 -24.05
CA PRO A 58 6.91 13.51 -25.28
C PRO A 58 7.96 12.42 -25.03
N ARG A 59 8.30 11.65 -26.07
CA ARG A 59 9.32 10.59 -25.99
C ARG A 59 10.75 11.15 -25.92
N PHE A 60 10.95 12.32 -26.52
CA PHE A 60 12.20 13.07 -26.47
C PHE A 60 11.86 14.53 -26.16
N THR A 61 12.61 15.14 -25.25
CA THR A 61 12.47 16.55 -24.86
C THR A 61 13.85 17.11 -24.56
N THR A 62 14.05 18.39 -24.82
CA THR A 62 15.28 19.11 -24.47
C THR A 62 15.26 19.64 -23.04
N LYS A 63 14.07 19.69 -22.41
CA LYS A 63 13.87 20.14 -21.03
C LYS A 63 13.94 18.97 -20.05
N ARG A 64 14.58 19.19 -18.90
CA ARG A 64 14.55 18.28 -17.75
C ARG A 64 13.29 18.47 -16.92
#